data_AF-A0A4Q3SUP6-F1
#
_entry.id   AF-A0A4Q3SUP6-F1
#
_cell.length_a   1.000
_cell.length_b   1.000
_cell.length_c   1.000
_cell.angle_alpha   90.00
_cell.angle_beta   90.00
_cell.angle_gamma   90.00
#
_symmetry.space_group_name_H-M   'P 1'
#
loop_
_entity.id
_entity.type
_entity.pdbx_description
1 polymer ?
#
loop_
_entity_poly.entity_id
_entity_poly.type
_entity_poly.pdbx_seq_one_letter_code
_entity_poly.pdbx_strand_id
1 'polypeptide(L)'
;MDFKRIKEMLKGALFIGFTAIVLACQASAEPKDQKIVPGIVNIKPDAQQGLVARELVEMIERYNYKKVKINDSISSVILDNYLKRLDGSRNYFLASDIKEFQNFRYTMDDDLRNGDLSAPFYIFNVYLKRYSDFVNYSLERVKQPFTYTSNDTYNYDREKMPWIASQAALNDLWTKREYRFPMGQFI
;
A
#
# COMPACT_ATOMS: atom_id res chain seq x y z
N MET A 1 -29.85 -24.80 -55.42
CA MET A 1 -29.12 -23.87 -54.52
C MET A 1 -27.65 -23.90 -54.93
N ASP A 2 -27.05 -22.72 -55.14
CA ASP A 2 -25.77 -22.58 -55.82
C ASP A 2 -24.58 -22.77 -54.84
N PHE A 3 -23.79 -23.83 -55.05
CA PHE A 3 -22.72 -24.29 -54.15
C PHE A 3 -21.63 -23.21 -53.91
N LYS A 4 -21.47 -22.30 -54.88
CA LYS A 4 -20.52 -21.18 -54.80
C LYS A 4 -20.94 -20.13 -53.76
N ARG A 5 -22.25 -19.90 -53.58
CA ARG A 5 -22.76 -18.98 -52.55
C ARG A 5 -22.55 -19.52 -51.14
N ILE A 6 -22.73 -20.83 -50.95
CA ILE A 6 -22.55 -21.48 -49.64
C ILE A 6 -21.09 -21.40 -49.18
N LYS A 7 -20.12 -21.58 -50.09
CA LYS A 7 -18.68 -21.48 -49.80
C LYS A 7 -18.25 -20.06 -49.38
N GLU A 8 -18.80 -19.04 -50.02
CA GLU A 8 -18.50 -17.65 -49.68
C GLU A 8 -19.20 -17.21 -48.37
N MET A 9 -20.40 -17.72 -48.10
CA MET A 9 -21.07 -17.53 -46.81
C MET A 9 -20.31 -18.19 -45.64
N LEU A 10 -19.74 -19.38 -45.85
CA LEU A 10 -18.94 -20.08 -44.83
C LEU A 10 -17.60 -19.37 -44.56
N LYS A 11 -16.94 -18.84 -45.59
CA LYS A 11 -15.72 -18.03 -45.43
C LYS A 11 -15.98 -16.74 -44.65
N GLY A 12 -17.09 -16.05 -44.97
CA GLY A 12 -17.50 -14.86 -44.24
C GLY A 12 -17.82 -15.15 -42.77
N ALA A 13 -18.55 -16.23 -42.49
CA ALA A 13 -18.87 -16.65 -41.13
C ALA A 13 -17.62 -17.08 -40.32
N LEU A 14 -16.65 -17.76 -40.95
CA LEU A 14 -15.38 -18.13 -40.32
C LEU A 14 -14.50 -16.90 -40.02
N PHE A 15 -14.47 -15.91 -40.91
CA PHE A 15 -13.72 -14.66 -40.69
C PHE A 15 -14.33 -13.82 -39.54
N ILE A 16 -15.66 -13.75 -39.46
CA ILE A 16 -16.37 -13.03 -38.40
C ILE A 16 -16.27 -13.77 -37.05
N GLY A 17 -16.26 -15.10 -37.06
CA GLY A 17 -16.01 -15.90 -35.85
C GLY A 17 -14.60 -15.74 -35.30
N PHE A 18 -13.59 -15.59 -36.18
CA PHE A 18 -12.20 -15.44 -35.76
C PHE A 18 -11.90 -14.06 -35.17
N THR A 19 -12.52 -12.98 -35.68
CA THR A 19 -12.36 -11.63 -35.13
C THR A 19 -13.06 -11.46 -33.77
N ALA A 20 -14.18 -12.14 -33.54
CA ALA A 20 -14.88 -12.11 -32.25
C ALA A 20 -14.08 -12.76 -31.10
N ILE A 21 -13.26 -13.78 -31.39
CA ILE A 21 -12.45 -14.48 -30.38
C ILE A 21 -11.22 -13.65 -29.97
N VAL A 22 -10.62 -12.87 -30.89
CA VAL A 22 -9.47 -12.00 -30.58
C VAL A 22 -9.88 -10.82 -29.69
N LEU A 23 -11.11 -10.30 -29.80
CA LEU A 23 -11.61 -9.26 -28.90
C LEU A 23 -11.92 -9.76 -27.48
N ALA A 24 -12.09 -11.05 -27.26
CA ALA A 24 -12.35 -11.60 -25.93
C ALA A 24 -11.09 -11.71 -25.04
N CYS A 25 -9.89 -11.51 -25.60
CA CYS A 25 -8.63 -11.57 -24.84
C CYS A 25 -8.20 -10.23 -24.19
N GLN A 26 -9.00 -9.15 -24.29
CA GLN A 26 -8.69 -7.88 -23.63
C GLN A 26 -9.49 -7.63 -22.35
N ALA A 27 -10.25 -8.59 -21.86
CA ALA A 27 -10.87 -8.51 -20.53
C ALA A 27 -9.87 -8.85 -19.41
N SER A 28 -8.70 -8.22 -19.42
CA SER A 28 -7.93 -8.02 -18.19
C SER A 28 -8.67 -6.96 -17.40
N ALA A 29 -9.16 -7.27 -16.19
CA ALA A 29 -9.74 -6.29 -15.29
C ALA A 29 -8.80 -5.07 -15.21
N GLU A 30 -9.31 -3.88 -15.57
CA GLU A 30 -8.56 -2.65 -15.41
C GLU A 30 -8.26 -2.45 -13.92
N PRO A 31 -7.00 -2.17 -13.53
CA PRO A 31 -6.66 -1.93 -12.13
C PRO A 31 -7.49 -0.74 -11.62
N LYS A 32 -8.05 -0.83 -10.41
CA LYS A 32 -8.71 0.32 -9.79
C LYS A 32 -7.72 1.49 -9.73
N ASP A 33 -8.17 2.67 -10.14
CA ASP A 33 -7.34 3.86 -10.09
C ASP A 33 -6.91 4.16 -8.65
N GLN A 34 -5.60 4.10 -8.43
CA GLN A 34 -5.00 4.38 -7.13
C GLN A 34 -5.24 5.85 -6.75
N LYS A 35 -5.70 6.08 -5.51
CA LYS A 35 -5.81 7.42 -4.94
C LYS A 35 -4.45 8.13 -4.92
N ILE A 36 -4.40 9.36 -5.42
CA ILE A 36 -3.17 10.14 -5.51
C ILE A 36 -2.89 10.88 -4.19
N VAL A 37 -1.65 10.75 -3.70
CA VAL A 37 -1.12 11.50 -2.57
C VAL A 37 -0.45 12.78 -3.07
N PRO A 38 -0.91 13.97 -2.68
CA PRO A 38 -0.32 15.22 -3.15
C PRO A 38 1.07 15.48 -2.54
N GLY A 39 1.94 16.16 -3.29
CA GLY A 39 3.25 16.61 -2.81
C GLY A 39 4.39 15.60 -2.94
N ILE A 40 4.15 14.42 -3.53
CA ILE A 40 5.17 13.43 -3.86
C ILE A 40 4.94 12.79 -5.23
N VAL A 41 5.98 12.17 -5.77
CA VAL A 41 5.83 11.24 -6.91
C VAL A 41 5.18 9.97 -6.37
N ASN A 42 4.00 9.63 -6.88
CA ASN A 42 3.26 8.45 -6.46
C ASN A 42 3.80 7.23 -7.19
N ILE A 43 4.23 6.22 -6.43
CA ILE A 43 4.52 4.92 -7.00
C ILE A 43 3.21 4.20 -7.29
N LYS A 44 3.17 3.50 -8.43
CA LYS A 44 2.02 2.71 -8.89
C LYS A 44 2.44 1.25 -9.06
N PRO A 45 1.53 0.29 -8.85
CA PRO A 45 1.82 -1.10 -9.15
C PRO A 45 1.99 -1.29 -10.67
N ASP A 46 2.91 -2.16 -11.05
CA ASP A 46 2.98 -2.65 -12.43
C ASP A 46 2.01 -3.83 -12.65
N ALA A 47 1.75 -4.15 -13.92
CA ALA A 47 0.81 -5.22 -14.27
C ALA A 47 1.29 -6.62 -13.80
N GLN A 48 2.61 -6.85 -13.71
CA GLN A 48 3.15 -8.13 -13.26
C GLN A 48 2.92 -8.33 -11.76
N GLN A 49 3.04 -7.27 -10.96
CA GLN A 49 2.80 -7.32 -9.52
C GLN A 49 1.36 -7.73 -9.18
N GLY A 50 0.36 -7.27 -9.94
CA GLY A 50 -1.02 -7.71 -9.77
C GLY A 50 -1.22 -9.20 -10.07
N LEU A 51 -0.58 -9.71 -11.13
CA LEU A 51 -0.60 -11.15 -11.46
C LEU A 51 0.05 -11.99 -10.36
N VAL A 52 1.21 -11.53 -9.86
CA VAL A 52 1.92 -12.19 -8.77
C VAL A 52 1.08 -12.19 -7.49
N ALA A 53 0.39 -11.10 -7.16
CA ALA A 53 -0.47 -11.03 -6.00
C ALA A 53 -1.58 -12.09 -6.05
N ARG A 54 -2.25 -12.23 -7.20
CA ARG A 54 -3.28 -13.26 -7.40
C ARG A 54 -2.72 -14.67 -7.25
N GLU A 55 -1.58 -14.96 -7.88
CA GLU A 55 -0.93 -16.27 -7.78
C GLU A 55 -0.53 -16.61 -6.34
N LEU A 56 -0.03 -15.62 -5.58
CA LEU A 56 0.30 -15.80 -4.17
C LEU A 56 -0.93 -16.13 -3.32
N VAL A 57 -2.05 -15.44 -3.55
CA VAL A 57 -3.32 -15.74 -2.87
C VAL A 57 -3.76 -17.18 -3.17
N GLU A 58 -3.78 -17.57 -4.44
CA GLU A 58 -4.13 -18.93 -4.84
C GLU A 58 -3.20 -19.98 -4.22
N MET A 59 -1.90 -19.69 -4.19
CA MET A 59 -0.91 -20.60 -3.64
C MET A 59 -1.11 -20.79 -2.13
N ILE A 60 -1.37 -19.70 -1.39
CA ILE A 60 -1.63 -19.74 0.05
C ILE A 60 -2.91 -20.52 0.34
N GLU A 61 -4.00 -20.26 -0.38
CA GLU A 61 -5.27 -20.93 -0.12
C GLU A 61 -5.24 -22.43 -0.48
N ARG A 62 -4.54 -22.81 -1.56
CA ARG A 62 -4.52 -24.20 -2.05
C ARG A 62 -3.44 -25.06 -1.41
N TYR A 63 -2.23 -24.55 -1.24
CA TYR A 63 -1.06 -25.35 -0.86
C TYR A 63 -0.59 -25.13 0.57
N ASN A 64 -1.07 -24.10 1.27
CA ASN A 64 -0.72 -23.97 2.69
C ASN A 64 -1.28 -25.15 3.49
N TYR A 65 -0.46 -25.75 4.35
CA TYR A 65 -0.86 -26.91 5.17
C TYR A 65 -2.13 -26.66 6.00
N LYS A 66 -2.29 -25.43 6.53
CA LYS A 66 -3.47 -25.05 7.32
C LYS A 66 -4.71 -24.75 6.47
N LYS A 67 -4.58 -24.73 5.13
CA LYS A 67 -5.65 -24.42 4.15
C LYS A 67 -6.51 -23.23 4.57
N VAL A 68 -5.84 -22.15 4.95
CA VAL A 68 -6.49 -20.92 5.40
C VAL A 68 -7.05 -20.19 4.19
N LYS A 69 -8.35 -19.86 4.22
CA LYS A 69 -8.95 -18.95 3.25
C LYS A 69 -8.57 -17.52 3.59
N ILE A 70 -8.21 -16.73 2.59
CA ILE A 70 -7.97 -15.31 2.78
C ILE A 70 -9.35 -14.64 2.80
N ASN A 71 -9.75 -14.15 3.96
CA ASN A 71 -11.04 -13.51 4.21
C ASN A 71 -10.85 -12.23 5.02
N ASP A 72 -11.94 -11.55 5.37
CA ASP A 72 -11.96 -10.32 6.17
C ASP A 72 -11.09 -10.39 7.45
N SER A 73 -11.07 -11.54 8.13
CA SER A 73 -10.25 -11.72 9.33
C SER A 73 -8.75 -11.69 9.02
N ILE A 74 -8.34 -12.29 7.90
CA ILE A 74 -6.95 -12.27 7.43
C ILE A 74 -6.61 -10.90 6.83
N SER A 75 -7.55 -10.27 6.13
CA SER A 75 -7.47 -8.90 5.60
C SER A 75 -7.08 -7.90 6.69
N SER A 76 -7.76 -7.98 7.83
CA SER A 76 -7.47 -7.17 9.02
C SER A 76 -6.04 -7.39 9.54
N VAL A 77 -5.59 -8.64 9.60
CA VAL A 77 -4.23 -9.00 10.03
C VAL A 77 -3.18 -8.54 9.03
N ILE A 78 -3.47 -8.59 7.73
CA ILE A 78 -2.60 -8.07 6.67
C ILE A 78 -2.39 -6.58 6.86
N LEU A 79 -3.47 -5.80 7.05
CA LEU A 79 -3.37 -4.36 7.25
C LEU A 79 -2.55 -4.02 8.50
N ASP A 80 -2.82 -4.68 9.63
CA ASP A 80 -2.09 -4.43 10.88
C ASP A 80 -0.59 -4.73 10.76
N ASN A 81 -0.25 -5.87 10.15
CA ASN A 81 1.15 -6.23 9.91
C ASN A 81 1.83 -5.28 8.91
N TYR A 82 1.10 -4.82 7.90
CA TYR A 82 1.62 -3.87 6.92
C TYR A 82 1.92 -2.52 7.56
N LEU A 83 0.99 -1.97 8.35
CA LEU A 83 1.20 -0.73 9.09
C LEU A 83 2.34 -0.86 10.10
N LYS A 84 2.44 -1.99 10.80
CA LYS A 84 3.56 -2.29 11.70
C LYS A 84 4.90 -2.37 10.95
N ARG A 85 4.92 -2.91 9.73
CA ARG A 85 6.14 -2.99 8.92
C ARG A 85 6.61 -1.62 8.43
N LEU A 86 5.68 -0.72 8.13
CA LEU A 86 5.98 0.64 7.67
C LEU A 86 6.36 1.57 8.84
N ASP A 87 5.56 1.57 9.91
CA ASP A 87 5.72 2.50 11.03
C ASP A 87 5.40 1.84 12.38
N GLY A 88 6.11 0.76 12.70
CA GLY A 88 5.94 0.01 13.96
C GLY A 88 6.20 0.86 15.21
N SER A 89 7.06 1.88 15.11
CA SER A 89 7.32 2.82 16.21
C SER A 89 6.41 4.05 16.21
N ARG A 90 5.40 4.11 15.32
CA ARG A 90 4.40 5.18 15.25
C ARG A 90 5.00 6.58 15.25
N ASN A 91 6.04 6.76 14.44
CA ASN A 91 6.83 7.97 14.33
C ASN A 91 6.47 8.82 13.11
N TYR A 92 5.67 8.31 12.17
CA TYR A 92 5.42 8.97 10.88
C TYR A 92 3.93 9.17 10.60
N PHE A 93 3.09 8.15 10.79
CA PHE A 93 1.67 8.28 10.49
C PHE A 93 0.94 9.14 11.52
N LEU A 94 -0.01 9.92 11.02
CA LEU A 94 -1.00 10.58 11.86
C LEU A 94 -2.19 9.65 12.13
N ALA A 95 -2.89 9.90 13.23
CA ALA A 95 -4.14 9.22 13.56
C ALA A 95 -5.21 9.38 12.44
N SER A 96 -5.18 10.48 11.70
CA SER A 96 -6.03 10.70 10.52
C SER A 96 -5.73 9.71 9.40
N ASP A 97 -4.45 9.45 9.15
CA ASP A 97 -4.01 8.53 8.09
C ASP A 97 -4.46 7.11 8.45
N ILE A 98 -4.24 6.70 9.70
CA ILE A 98 -4.66 5.39 10.20
C ILE A 98 -6.17 5.22 10.14
N LYS A 99 -6.93 6.26 10.46
CA LYS A 99 -8.40 6.26 10.34
C LYS A 99 -8.82 6.03 8.89
N GLU A 100 -8.16 6.68 7.95
CA GLU A 100 -8.43 6.48 6.53
C GLU A 100 -8.09 5.04 6.07
N PHE A 101 -6.97 4.49 6.54
CA PHE A 101 -6.57 3.13 6.20
C PHE A 101 -7.54 2.06 6.71
N GLN A 102 -8.34 2.36 7.74
CA GLN A 102 -9.37 1.43 8.22
C GLN A 102 -10.42 1.11 7.15
N ASN A 103 -10.60 1.97 6.15
CA ASN A 103 -11.51 1.71 5.03
C ASN A 103 -11.12 0.46 4.21
N PHE A 104 -9.85 0.06 4.27
CA PHE A 104 -9.33 -1.11 3.55
C PHE A 104 -9.28 -2.38 4.41
N ARG A 105 -9.65 -2.29 5.69
CA ARG A 105 -9.43 -3.36 6.69
C ARG A 105 -10.05 -4.71 6.31
N TYR A 106 -11.15 -4.69 5.56
CA TYR A 106 -11.91 -5.89 5.18
C TYR A 106 -12.07 -6.03 3.67
N THR A 107 -11.27 -5.30 2.87
CA THR A 107 -11.34 -5.37 1.39
C THR A 107 -10.04 -5.83 0.76
N MET A 108 -8.92 -5.77 1.49
CA MET A 108 -7.61 -6.11 0.96
C MET A 108 -7.50 -7.56 0.48
N ASP A 109 -8.23 -8.49 1.07
CA ASP A 109 -8.27 -9.89 0.66
C ASP A 109 -8.90 -10.07 -0.72
N ASP A 110 -10.03 -9.42 -0.97
CA ASP A 110 -10.68 -9.41 -2.28
C ASP A 110 -9.84 -8.65 -3.31
N ASP A 111 -9.24 -7.52 -2.91
CA ASP A 111 -8.37 -6.73 -3.77
C ASP A 111 -7.15 -7.57 -4.21
N LEU A 112 -6.47 -8.23 -3.27
CA LEU A 112 -5.33 -9.11 -3.56
C LEU A 112 -5.71 -10.30 -4.46
N ARG A 113 -6.88 -10.92 -4.24
CA ARG A 113 -7.40 -12.01 -5.09
C ARG A 113 -7.64 -11.55 -6.53
N ASN A 114 -8.04 -10.30 -6.71
CA ASN A 114 -8.24 -9.69 -8.01
C ASN A 114 -6.96 -9.07 -8.60
N GLY A 115 -5.84 -9.10 -7.88
CA GLY A 115 -4.58 -8.46 -8.28
C GLY A 115 -4.59 -6.93 -8.18
N ASP A 116 -5.55 -6.37 -7.43
CA ASP A 116 -5.65 -4.94 -7.16
C ASP A 116 -4.71 -4.56 -6.00
N LEU A 117 -3.71 -3.75 -6.32
CA LEU A 117 -2.70 -3.27 -5.37
C LEU A 117 -2.85 -1.77 -5.08
N SER A 118 -3.98 -1.16 -5.44
CA SER A 118 -4.24 0.27 -5.24
C SER A 118 -4.15 0.69 -3.76
N ALA A 119 -4.79 -0.06 -2.85
CA ALA A 119 -4.78 0.22 -1.41
C ALA A 119 -3.37 0.15 -0.77
N PRO A 120 -2.59 -0.95 -0.90
CA PRO A 120 -1.26 -1.01 -0.30
C PRO A 120 -0.31 0.05 -0.88
N PHE A 121 -0.35 0.31 -2.19
CA PHE A 121 0.47 1.38 -2.78
C PHE A 121 0.05 2.77 -2.31
N TYR A 122 -1.26 3.01 -2.12
CA TYR A 122 -1.73 4.27 -1.56
C TYR A 122 -1.19 4.49 -0.14
N ILE A 123 -1.29 3.50 0.73
CA ILE A 123 -0.75 3.54 2.11
C ILE A 123 0.76 3.81 2.07
N PHE A 124 1.49 3.14 1.17
CA PHE A 124 2.93 3.36 1.01
C PHE A 124 3.26 4.77 0.54
N ASN A 125 2.50 5.33 -0.39
CA ASN A 125 2.67 6.72 -0.83
C ASN A 125 2.43 7.71 0.31
N VAL A 126 1.43 7.47 1.17
CA VAL A 126 1.23 8.29 2.38
C VAL A 126 2.44 8.17 3.30
N TYR A 127 2.99 6.98 3.49
CA TYR A 127 4.23 6.78 4.26
C TYR A 127 5.41 7.56 3.67
N LEU A 128 5.64 7.46 2.36
CA LEU A 128 6.71 8.22 1.67
C LEU A 128 6.55 9.72 1.87
N LYS A 129 5.32 10.24 1.80
CA LYS A 129 5.04 11.64 2.09
C LYS A 129 5.44 11.99 3.52
N ARG A 130 4.97 11.24 4.53
CA ARG A 130 5.30 11.49 5.95
C ARG A 130 6.79 11.39 6.24
N TYR A 131 7.47 10.46 5.59
CA TYR A 131 8.91 10.30 5.69
C TYR A 131 9.67 11.48 5.08
N SER A 132 9.23 11.96 3.91
CA SER A 132 9.77 13.17 3.27
C SER A 132 9.56 14.40 4.16
N ASP A 133 8.37 14.56 4.75
CA ASP A 133 8.06 15.63 5.70
C ASP A 133 9.02 15.58 6.92
N PHE A 134 9.29 14.38 7.45
CA PHE A 134 10.27 14.18 8.53
C PHE A 134 11.68 14.62 8.11
N VAL A 135 12.16 14.16 6.94
CA VAL A 135 13.51 14.50 6.46
C VAL A 135 13.66 16.01 6.30
N ASN A 136 12.68 16.67 5.67
CA ASN A 136 12.69 18.12 5.49
C ASN A 136 12.68 18.86 6.84
N TYR A 137 11.86 18.40 7.79
CA TYR A 137 11.84 18.95 9.13
C TYR A 137 13.19 18.83 9.83
N SER A 138 13.81 17.66 9.77
CA SER A 138 15.11 17.37 10.39
C SER A 138 16.22 18.23 9.81
N LEU A 139 16.23 18.41 8.48
CA LEU A 139 17.21 19.22 7.77
C LEU A 139 17.10 20.70 8.13
N GLU A 140 15.90 21.21 8.40
CA GLU A 140 15.74 22.57 8.92
C GLU A 140 16.08 22.67 10.40
N ARG A 141 15.76 21.64 11.19
CA ARG A 141 16.02 21.61 12.63
C ARG A 141 17.51 21.57 12.95
N VAL A 142 18.31 20.79 12.23
CA VAL A 142 19.76 20.64 12.46
C VAL A 142 20.54 21.94 12.25
N LYS A 143 19.99 22.92 11.52
CA LYS A 143 20.59 24.26 11.34
C LYS A 143 20.49 25.12 12.61
N GLN A 144 19.63 24.76 13.56
CA GLN A 144 19.43 25.49 14.81
C GLN A 144 20.30 24.90 15.93
N PRO A 145 20.79 25.72 16.88
CA PRO A 145 21.58 25.23 17.99
C PRO A 145 20.76 24.30 18.90
N PHE A 146 21.32 23.14 19.23
CA PHE A 146 20.71 22.21 20.16
C PHE A 146 21.02 22.61 21.61
N THR A 147 19.97 22.86 22.39
CA THR A 147 20.04 23.07 23.85
C THR A 147 19.68 21.76 24.59
N TYR A 148 20.67 21.12 25.23
CA TYR A 148 20.50 19.83 25.90
C TYR A 148 20.19 19.94 27.41
N THR A 149 19.72 21.09 27.86
CA THR A 149 19.49 21.34 29.30
C THR A 149 18.06 20.98 29.76
N SER A 150 17.19 20.51 28.87
CA SER A 150 15.84 20.09 29.26
C SER A 150 15.83 18.66 29.84
N ASN A 151 14.98 18.44 30.85
CA ASN A 151 14.72 17.13 31.43
C ASN A 151 13.70 16.31 30.61
N ASP A 152 13.62 16.55 29.30
CA ASP A 152 12.61 15.89 28.47
C ASP A 152 12.91 14.40 28.31
N THR A 153 11.90 13.57 28.57
CA THR A 153 11.97 12.12 28.38
C THR A 153 11.47 11.74 26.99
N TYR A 154 12.25 10.94 26.26
CA TYR A 154 11.85 10.33 25.01
C TYR A 154 11.63 8.84 25.21
N ASN A 155 10.44 8.34 24.88
CA ASN A 155 10.16 6.91 24.91
C ASN A 155 10.53 6.30 23.55
N TYR A 156 11.48 5.36 23.56
CA TYR A 156 11.94 4.64 22.37
C TYR A 156 10.94 3.55 21.93
N ASP A 157 10.35 2.82 22.88
CA ASP A 157 9.32 1.83 22.57
C ASP A 157 7.95 2.52 22.50
N ARG A 158 7.56 2.81 21.26
CA ARG A 158 6.30 3.45 20.91
C ARG A 158 5.32 2.50 20.24
N GLU A 159 5.62 1.21 20.19
CA GLU A 159 4.80 0.24 19.44
C GLU A 159 3.35 0.20 19.95
N LYS A 160 3.14 0.44 21.25
CA LYS A 160 1.84 0.44 21.91
C LYS A 160 1.26 1.84 22.17
N MET A 161 1.98 2.90 21.83
CA MET A 161 1.52 4.28 22.06
C MET A 161 0.42 4.68 21.07
N PRO A 162 -0.49 5.59 21.42
CA PRO A 162 -1.48 6.08 20.45
C PRO A 162 -0.81 6.75 19.25
N TRP A 163 -1.45 6.67 18.08
CA TRP A 163 -1.03 7.41 16.91
C TRP A 163 -1.15 8.91 17.14
N ILE A 164 -0.20 9.69 16.60
CA ILE A 164 -0.12 11.12 16.85
C ILE A 164 -1.24 11.86 16.13
N ALA A 165 -1.91 12.79 16.82
CA ALA A 165 -3.11 13.44 16.31
C ALA A 165 -2.83 14.57 15.30
N SER A 166 -1.68 15.24 15.37
CA SER A 166 -1.39 16.43 14.57
C SER A 166 0.06 16.51 14.12
N GLN A 167 0.30 17.25 13.03
CA GLN A 167 1.66 17.49 12.52
C GLN A 167 2.54 18.22 13.55
N ALA A 168 1.97 19.14 14.33
CA ALA A 168 2.72 19.86 15.36
C ALA A 168 3.22 18.91 16.46
N ALA A 169 2.37 17.98 16.92
CA ALA A 169 2.77 16.96 17.90
C ALA A 169 3.78 15.96 17.31
N LEU A 170 3.71 15.70 15.99
CA LEU A 170 4.67 14.85 15.30
C LEU A 170 6.05 15.53 15.18
N ASN A 171 6.07 16.83 14.89
CA ASN A 171 7.29 17.63 14.86
C ASN A 171 7.96 17.72 16.24
N ASP A 172 7.17 17.85 17.32
CA ASP A 172 7.68 17.79 18.70
C ASP A 172 8.30 16.42 19.01
N LEU A 173 7.66 15.33 18.57
CA LEU A 173 8.21 13.98 18.69
C LEU A 173 9.55 13.84 17.95
N TRP A 174 9.63 14.33 16.72
CA TRP A 174 10.85 14.31 15.91
C TRP A 174 11.98 15.13 16.53
N THR A 175 11.63 16.30 17.06
CA THR A 175 12.57 17.14 17.81
C THR A 175 13.16 16.36 18.97
N LYS A 176 12.32 15.78 19.85
CA LYS A 176 12.78 14.98 20.99
C LYS A 176 13.65 13.79 20.57
N ARG A 177 13.37 13.19 19.42
CA ARG A 177 14.19 12.11 18.84
C ARG A 177 15.58 12.61 18.42
N GLU A 178 15.64 13.72 17.68
CA GLU A 178 16.89 14.30 17.18
C GLU A 178 17.78 14.81 18.31
N TYR A 179 17.21 15.44 19.33
CA TYR A 179 17.94 15.88 20.53
C TYR A 179 18.62 14.73 21.26
N ARG A 180 18.09 13.50 21.18
CA ARG A 180 18.67 12.34 21.87
C ARG A 180 19.61 11.50 21.02
N PHE A 181 19.58 11.66 19.70
CA PHE A 181 20.49 10.95 18.79
C PHE A 181 21.98 11.21 19.05
N PRO A 182 22.47 12.45 19.26
CA PRO A 182 23.88 12.71 19.57
C PRO A 182 24.28 12.34 21.02
N MET A 183 23.33 12.00 21.89
CA MET A 183 23.57 11.72 23.32
C MET A 183 23.96 10.25 23.62
N GLY A 184 24.14 9.41 22.60
CA GLY A 184 24.82 8.11 22.75
C GLY A 184 24.32 7.23 23.90
N GLN A 185 23.00 7.16 24.14
CA GLN A 185 22.44 6.17 25.07
C GLN A 185 21.99 4.94 24.30
N PHE A 186 22.97 4.09 23.99
CA PHE A 186 22.76 2.65 23.88
C PHE A 186 22.71 2.11 25.31
N ILE A 187 21.51 1.96 25.87
CA ILE A 187 21.28 1.10 27.03
C ILE A 187 20.06 0.25 26.71
#